data_AF-A0A7D5N6I7-F1
#
_entry.id   AF-A0A7D5N6I7-F1
#
_cell.length_a   1.000
_cell.length_b   1.000
_cell.length_c   1.000
_cell.angle_alpha   90.00
_cell.angle_beta   90.00
_cell.angle_gamma   90.00
#
_symmetry.space_group_name_H-M   'P 1'
#
loop_
_entity.id
_entity.type
_entity.pdbx_description
1 polymer ?
#
loop_
_entity_poly.entity_id
_entity_poly.type
_entity_poly.pdbx_seq_one_letter_code
_entity_poly.pdbx_strand_id
1 'polypeptide(L)'
;MPVIQPYTFDVGRIHSDRITMGSQDNGTIIYDPILQEWQHTQWGDGFAAVYHPFFDSVCYSTTGLFTQGNAFQRSRFTNHGKAGSWQSIEMVLHPRNNLINLW
;
A
#
# COMPACT_ATOMS: atom_id res chain seq x y z
N MET A 1 -2.77 -16.46 19.62
CA MET A 1 -2.10 -15.72 18.52
C MET A 1 -3.05 -14.61 18.08
N PRO A 2 -2.61 -13.36 17.91
CA PRO A 2 -3.43 -12.37 17.22
C PRO A 2 -3.68 -12.86 15.79
N VAL A 3 -4.95 -12.96 15.41
CA VAL A 3 -5.35 -13.29 14.05
C VAL A 3 -5.30 -11.99 13.26
N ILE A 4 -4.44 -11.89 12.25
CA ILE A 4 -4.51 -10.77 11.30
C ILE A 4 -5.77 -10.98 10.47
N GLN A 5 -6.60 -9.94 10.37
CA GLN A 5 -7.81 -9.93 9.56
C GLN A 5 -7.56 -9.06 8.32
N PRO A 6 -7.01 -9.64 7.23
CA PRO A 6 -6.83 -8.91 5.99
C PRO A 6 -8.19 -8.70 5.32
N TYR A 7 -8.47 -7.47 4.86
CA TYR A 7 -9.64 -7.18 4.03
C TYR A 7 -9.28 -6.93 2.58
N THR A 8 -8.03 -6.53 2.35
CA THR A 8 -7.49 -6.33 1.01
C THR A 8 -6.19 -7.10 0.90
N PHE A 9 -5.97 -7.68 -0.26
CA PHE A 9 -4.68 -8.20 -0.65
C PHE A 9 -4.43 -7.84 -2.11
N ASP A 10 -3.17 -7.69 -2.46
CA ASP A 10 -2.75 -7.51 -3.84
C ASP A 10 -1.46 -8.29 -4.10
N VAL A 11 -1.30 -8.71 -5.35
CA VAL A 11 -0.15 -9.49 -5.80
C VAL A 11 0.48 -8.75 -6.97
N GLY A 12 1.81 -8.62 -6.94
CA GLY A 12 2.59 -8.03 -8.02
C GLY A 12 2.28 -8.71 -9.36
N ARG A 13 2.13 -7.89 -10.41
CA ARG A 13 1.76 -8.40 -11.75
C ARG A 13 2.95 -9.00 -12.49
N ILE A 14 4.15 -8.50 -12.22
CA ILE A 14 5.41 -8.91 -12.85
C ILE A 14 6.07 -10.01 -12.00
N HIS A 15 5.96 -9.91 -10.68
CA HIS A 15 6.59 -10.78 -9.70
C HIS A 15 5.54 -11.29 -8.70
N SER A 16 5.13 -12.56 -8.85
CA SER A 16 4.03 -13.16 -8.06
C SER A 16 4.39 -13.46 -6.60
N ASP A 17 5.67 -13.38 -6.25
CA ASP A 17 6.19 -13.49 -4.87
C ASP A 17 6.02 -12.17 -4.09
N ARG A 18 5.47 -11.13 -4.72
CA ARG A 18 5.24 -9.82 -4.11
C ARG A 18 3.80 -9.74 -3.69
N ILE A 19 3.56 -9.93 -2.40
CA ILE A 19 2.22 -9.97 -1.84
C ILE A 19 2.13 -8.94 -0.73
N THR A 20 1.08 -8.13 -0.77
CA THR A 20 0.76 -7.16 0.26
C THR A 20 -0.65 -7.41 0.76
N MET A 21 -0.89 -7.14 2.04
CA MET A 21 -2.23 -7.17 2.62
C MET A 21 -2.45 -5.94 3.49
N GLY A 22 -3.63 -5.37 3.37
CA GLY A 22 -4.15 -4.36 4.29
C GLY A 22 -5.10 -5.00 5.30
N SER A 23 -4.92 -4.67 6.57
CA SER A 23 -5.70 -5.22 7.70
C SER A 23 -6.55 -4.15 8.39
N GLN A 24 -7.45 -4.57 9.29
CA GLN A 24 -8.15 -3.66 10.21
C GLN A 24 -7.15 -2.94 11.08
N ASP A 25 -6.64 -3.59 12.12
CA ASP A 25 -6.00 -2.90 13.24
C ASP A 25 -4.46 -2.94 13.17
N ASN A 26 -3.91 -3.39 12.03
CA ASN A 26 -2.52 -3.83 11.93
C ASN A 26 -1.79 -3.22 10.71
N GLY A 27 -2.43 -2.26 10.04
CA GLY A 27 -1.91 -1.56 8.88
C GLY A 27 -1.60 -2.48 7.69
N THR A 28 -0.44 -2.28 7.06
CA THR A 28 0.05 -3.13 5.96
C THR A 28 1.13 -4.08 6.36
N ILE A 29 0.93 -5.30 5.90
CA ILE A 29 1.91 -6.37 5.90
C ILE A 29 2.33 -6.71 4.47
N ILE A 30 3.62 -6.99 4.30
CA ILE A 30 4.20 -7.41 3.03
C ILE A 30 4.90 -8.74 3.24
N TYR A 31 4.77 -9.66 2.29
CA TYR A 31 5.51 -10.90 2.31
C TYR A 31 6.97 -10.64 1.91
N ASP A 32 7.90 -11.05 2.77
CA ASP A 32 9.32 -11.09 2.46
C ASP A 32 9.66 -12.49 1.90
N PRO A 33 9.90 -12.63 0.58
CA PRO A 33 10.19 -13.93 -0.02
C PRO A 33 11.59 -14.46 0.34
N ILE A 34 12.50 -13.60 0.84
CA ILE A 34 13.85 -13.99 1.26
C ILE A 34 13.77 -14.63 2.64
N LEU A 35 13.08 -13.98 3.57
CA LEU A 35 12.93 -14.44 4.95
C LEU A 35 11.77 -15.43 5.13
N GLN A 36 10.91 -15.57 4.11
CA GLN A 36 9.70 -16.40 4.12
C GLN A 36 8.70 -16.05 5.23
N GLU A 37 8.58 -14.75 5.55
CA GLU A 37 7.73 -14.25 6.63
C GLU A 37 6.93 -13.02 6.20
N TRP A 38 5.89 -12.69 6.97
CA TRP A 38 5.13 -11.46 6.80
C TRP A 38 5.71 -10.36 7.67
N GLN A 39 5.95 -9.19 7.09
CA GLN A 39 6.50 -8.03 7.79
C GLN A 39 5.49 -6.90 7.86
N HIS A 40 5.26 -6.36 9.05
CA HIS A 40 4.57 -5.08 9.21
C HIS A 40 5.44 -3.96 8.67
N THR A 41 4.93 -3.22 7.69
CA THR A 41 5.71 -2.15 7.03
C THR A 41 5.14 -0.75 7.26
N GLN A 42 3.84 -0.65 7.49
CA GLN A 42 3.15 0.59 7.85
C GLN A 42 2.07 0.30 8.88
N TRP A 43 2.10 1.00 10.01
CA TRP A 43 1.08 0.91 11.06
C TRP A 43 -0.14 1.78 10.72
N GLY A 44 -1.28 1.48 11.36
CA GLY A 44 -2.54 2.24 11.25
C GLY A 44 -3.75 1.32 11.23
N ASP A 45 -4.94 1.91 11.12
CA ASP A 45 -6.22 1.20 11.08
C ASP A 45 -6.89 1.34 9.70
N GLY A 46 -7.57 0.33 9.18
CA GLY A 46 -8.34 0.41 7.94
C GLY A 46 -7.46 0.67 6.72
N PHE A 47 -6.68 -0.36 6.33
CA PHE A 47 -5.67 -0.23 5.29
C PHE A 47 -6.08 -0.89 3.96
N ALA A 48 -5.85 -0.19 2.84
CA ALA A 48 -5.82 -0.76 1.49
C ALA A 48 -4.46 -0.53 0.81
N ALA A 49 -3.86 -1.59 0.25
CA ALA A 49 -2.56 -1.56 -0.44
C ALA A 49 -2.70 -2.11 -1.86
N VAL A 50 -2.05 -1.47 -2.84
CA VAL A 50 -2.00 -1.95 -4.23
C VAL A 50 -0.64 -1.69 -4.87
N TYR A 51 -0.12 -2.67 -5.60
CA TYR A 51 1.09 -2.52 -6.40
C TYR A 51 0.82 -1.71 -7.67
N HIS A 52 1.83 -0.96 -8.12
CA HIS A 52 1.75 -0.26 -9.39
C HIS A 52 1.71 -1.28 -10.55
N PRO A 53 0.80 -1.11 -11.54
CA PRO A 53 0.55 -2.13 -12.56
C PRO A 53 1.75 -2.46 -13.47
N PHE A 54 2.74 -1.56 -13.52
CA PHE A 54 3.95 -1.70 -14.35
C PHE A 54 5.25 -1.80 -13.54
N PHE A 55 5.19 -1.56 -12.23
CA PHE A 55 6.39 -1.45 -11.38
C PHE A 55 6.09 -2.05 -10.01
N ASP A 56 6.22 -3.36 -9.85
CA ASP A 56 5.96 -4.04 -8.56
C ASP A 56 6.90 -3.58 -7.43
N SER A 57 7.98 -2.86 -7.76
CA SER A 57 8.81 -2.16 -6.77
C SER A 57 8.10 -0.96 -6.11
N VAL A 58 6.93 -0.56 -6.63
CA VAL A 58 6.12 0.56 -6.15
C VAL A 58 4.78 0.03 -5.66
N CYS A 59 4.39 0.43 -4.45
CA CYS A 59 3.08 0.12 -3.90
C CYS A 59 2.51 1.37 -3.24
N TYR A 60 1.20 1.51 -3.36
CA TYR A 60 0.43 2.62 -2.83
C TYR A 60 -0.46 2.12 -1.71
N SER A 61 -0.66 2.98 -0.73
CA SER A 61 -1.52 2.72 0.39
C SER A 61 -2.47 3.84 0.71
N THR A 62 -3.59 3.46 1.28
CA THR A 62 -4.43 4.34 2.09
C THR A 62 -4.58 3.72 3.46
N THR A 63 -4.33 4.51 4.50
CA THR A 63 -4.34 4.08 5.90
C THR A 63 -5.21 5.03 6.70
N GLY A 64 -6.18 4.51 7.44
CA GLY A 64 -7.00 5.28 8.37
C GLY A 64 -6.35 5.47 9.75
N LEU A 65 -6.89 6.46 10.48
CA LEU A 65 -6.67 6.70 11.91
C LEU A 65 -5.21 6.73 12.37
N PHE A 66 -4.50 7.80 12.02
CA PHE A 66 -3.36 8.23 12.83
C PHE A 66 -3.93 8.99 14.03
N THR A 67 -3.40 8.75 15.22
CA THR A 67 -3.87 9.31 16.52
C THR A 67 -3.88 10.85 16.61
N GLN A 68 -3.67 11.58 15.51
CA GLN A 68 -3.45 13.03 15.46
C GLN A 68 -4.25 13.75 14.34
N GLY A 69 -5.49 13.34 14.07
CA GLY A 69 -6.47 14.19 13.37
C GLY A 69 -6.55 14.10 11.85
N ASN A 70 -5.79 13.19 11.21
CA ASN A 70 -6.01 12.84 9.80
C ASN A 70 -6.85 11.57 9.73
N ALA A 71 -8.06 11.66 9.17
CA ALA A 71 -8.96 10.51 9.01
C ALA A 71 -8.30 9.41 8.15
N PHE A 72 -7.53 9.81 7.12
CA PHE A 72 -6.78 8.90 6.26
C PHE A 72 -5.46 9.54 5.76
N GLN A 73 -4.37 8.78 5.79
CA GLN A 73 -3.10 9.10 5.13
C GLN A 73 -2.94 8.25 3.87
N ARG A 74 -2.40 8.86 2.82
CA ARG A 74 -2.01 8.14 1.60
C ARG A 74 -0.50 8.05 1.57
N SER A 75 0.05 6.90 1.22
CA SER A 75 1.49 6.71 1.19
C SER A 75 1.93 5.85 0.01
N ARG A 76 3.22 5.92 -0.30
CA ARG A 76 3.88 5.10 -1.30
C ARG A 76 5.18 4.59 -0.73
N PHE A 77 5.54 3.34 -0.99
CA PHE A 77 6.93 2.92 -0.90
C PHE A 77 7.50 2.60 -2.26
N THR A 78 8.82 2.66 -2.35
CA THR A 78 9.62 2.24 -3.50
C THR A 78 10.68 1.25 -3.03
N ASN A 79 11.00 0.23 -3.83
CA ASN A 79 11.99 -0.83 -3.56
C ASN A 79 11.63 -1.79 -2.41
N HIS A 80 10.50 -2.48 -2.52
CA HIS A 80 10.17 -3.63 -1.65
C HIS A 80 10.33 -3.32 -0.15
N GLY A 81 9.47 -2.41 0.31
CA GLY A 81 9.64 -1.67 1.54
C GLY A 81 10.01 -2.50 2.76
N LYS A 82 11.07 -2.06 3.46
CA LYS A 82 11.26 -2.34 4.89
C LYS A 82 10.33 -1.43 5.69
N ALA A 83 10.02 -1.82 6.94
CA ALA A 83 9.31 -0.95 7.86
C ALA A 83 9.92 0.47 7.90
N GLY A 84 9.08 1.50 7.74
CA GLY A 84 9.50 2.90 7.73
C GLY A 84 9.93 3.49 6.38
N SER A 85 9.87 2.73 5.28
CA SER A 85 10.17 3.23 3.92
C SER A 85 8.99 3.94 3.22
N TRP A 86 7.83 4.02 3.89
CA TRP A 86 6.64 4.65 3.34
C TRP A 86 6.73 6.17 3.40
N GLN A 87 6.48 6.80 2.25
CA GLN A 87 6.45 8.25 2.09
C GLN A 87 5.00 8.70 1.94
N SER A 88 4.59 9.70 2.71
CA SER A 88 3.31 10.37 2.49
C SER A 88 3.29 10.98 1.09
N ILE A 89 2.19 10.76 0.38
CA ILE A 89 2.01 11.35 -0.95
C ILE A 89 0.72 12.17 -1.00
N GLU A 90 0.80 13.34 -1.61
CA GLU A 90 -0.39 14.04 -2.07
C GLU A 90 -0.80 13.43 -3.41
N MET A 91 -1.79 12.54 -3.43
CA MET A 91 -2.48 12.26 -4.68
C MET A 91 -3.58 13.31 -4.84
N VAL A 92 -3.28 14.37 -5.60
CA VAL A 92 -4.33 15.00 -6.38
C VAL A 92 -4.76 13.92 -7.37
N LEU A 93 -5.97 13.37 -7.20
CA LEU A 93 -6.65 12.73 -8.32
C LEU A 93 -6.72 13.83 -9.38
N HIS A 94 -5.76 13.88 -10.30
CA HIS A 94 -5.86 14.77 -11.43
C HIS A 94 -7.00 14.17 -12.25
N PRO A 95 -8.22 14.76 -12.27
CA PRO A 95 -9.19 14.35 -13.26
C PRO A 95 -8.47 14.54 -14.59
N ARG A 96 -8.40 13.48 -15.39
CA ARG A 96 -7.52 13.42 -16.55
C ARG A 96 -7.59 14.71 -17.36
N ASN A 97 -6.42 15.24 -17.73
CA ASN A 97 -6.24 16.08 -18.93
C ASN A 97 -6.52 15.25 -20.20
N ASN A 98 -7.68 14.58 -20.27
CA ASN A 98 -8.19 13.94 -21.48
C ASN A 98 -8.97 14.97 -22.31
N LEU A 99 -8.38 16.14 -22.53
CA LEU A 99 -8.70 16.91 -23.73
C LEU A 99 -7.99 16.20 -24.89
N ILE A 100 -8.59 15.08 -25.30
CA ILE A 100 -8.51 14.66 -26.69
C ILE A 100 -9.16 15.83 -27.43
N ASN A 101 -8.36 16.63 -28.13
CA ASN A 101 -8.85 17.60 -29.09
C ASN A 101 -9.62 16.82 -30.15
N LEU A 102 -10.94 16.77 -29.99
CA LEU A 102 -11.88 16.45 -31.06
C LEU A 102 -12.15 17.73 -31.83
N TRP A 103 -11.25 18.07 -32.75
CA TRP A 103 -11.50 18.95 -33.90
C TRP A 103 -10.61 18.49 -35.06
#